data_AF-A0A8I1MLV6-F1
#
_entry.id   AF-A0A8I1MLV6-F1
#
_cell.length_a   1.000
_cell.length_b   1.000
_cell.length_c   1.000
_cell.angle_alpha   90.00
_cell.angle_beta   90.00
_cell.angle_gamma   90.00
#
_symmetry.space_group_name_H-M   'P 1'
#
loop_
_entity.id
_entity.type
_entity.pdbx_description
1 polymer ?
#
loop_
_entity_poly.entity_id
_entity_poly.type
_entity_poly.pdbx_seq_one_letter_code
_entity_poly.pdbx_strand_id
1 'polypeptide(L)'
;MLELRDVTLFIEQGGDVKPLLSDISAKYPRGHFGAIIGPSGCGKSTLLKVITGVAHGEEEGEVHWDGRNLMLHDFAPSEIGFVPQFSIAHEELTVRECVAYAMRLRVRGMHADALREAVDRILDEVNMTEFADRLVQVLSGGQKRRLALAMELTSKPPILLCDEVTSGLDPQSEDEIVRLLHGLSRSDGRVVLSVTHSLRHLSYYDSVLVLYKGVVAYQGPPEFLCHYFRCDDPHEVFSRLELREAKDWGQSWKKHRQAFMESVMKDDFDKVESKDKPDTDDELPAVAEVEILPAGKAEETLMKTEAEIQPQLDLPDDEPEGVPTPGILSQVLTLTERRFRMFSRNKVQILLQLGLILGFPVLVAIFAWNGLPAITNQSMGMEQNIVQQLLEARDFIVQASKVGSLVSGIVMFEVILLTLMGANNSGREIAAERLIFEKEKLSGLDPLAYILSKGIFLGVLVVAQSVWMGLFVSFVCSFPGDLLTQLLFLLLVNAAMTSVCLAISAWMGSAEQASLVSIYLVGFQLPLSGAVLALPTWVASLAQPFIAAYWSWSGILETLKAERYYEIVQMVIQTSTAPAALCLWVLFSHVVIGIFVAWLGCHRSRMA
;
A
#
# COMPACT_ATOMS: atom_id res chain seq x y z
N MET A 1 -17.01 17.78 -15.48
CA MET A 1 -15.88 18.72 -15.52
C MET A 1 -15.19 18.71 -14.17
N LEU A 2 -13.86 18.69 -14.15
CA LEU A 2 -13.06 18.88 -12.94
C LEU A 2 -12.71 20.37 -12.80
N GLU A 3 -12.95 20.95 -11.63
CA GLU A 3 -12.71 22.36 -11.35
C GLU A 3 -12.05 22.55 -9.98
N LEU A 4 -10.93 23.29 -9.94
CA LEU A 4 -10.31 23.77 -8.71
C LEU A 4 -10.66 25.25 -8.53
N ARG A 5 -11.12 25.64 -7.34
CA ARG A 5 -11.52 27.00 -6.98
C ARG A 5 -10.71 27.50 -5.79
N ASP A 6 -9.77 28.40 -6.08
CA ASP A 6 -8.90 29.08 -5.10
C ASP A 6 -8.27 28.12 -4.07
N VAL A 7 -7.80 26.95 -4.53
CA VAL A 7 -7.27 25.89 -3.67
C VAL A 7 -5.91 26.27 -3.10
N THR A 8 -5.79 26.21 -1.77
CA THR A 8 -4.57 26.54 -1.02
C THR A 8 -4.25 25.40 -0.05
N LEU A 9 -3.00 24.96 -0.02
CA LEU A 9 -2.53 23.90 0.87
C LEU A 9 -1.46 24.46 1.78
N PHE A 10 -1.66 24.33 3.09
CA PHE A 10 -0.72 24.72 4.13
C PHE A 10 -0.01 23.50 4.70
N ILE A 11 1.30 23.63 4.88
CA ILE A 11 2.13 22.61 5.55
C ILE A 11 2.82 23.22 6.76
N GLU A 12 2.95 22.43 7.83
CA GLU A 12 3.79 22.77 8.97
C GLU A 12 5.25 22.43 8.66
N GLN A 13 6.13 23.43 8.67
CA GLN A 13 7.57 23.24 8.58
C GLN A 13 8.27 23.97 9.71
N GLY A 14 8.81 23.21 10.68
CA GLY A 14 9.61 23.76 11.77
C GLY A 14 8.81 24.62 12.76
N GLY A 15 7.50 24.38 12.90
CA GLY A 15 6.60 25.16 13.76
C GLY A 15 5.96 26.37 13.07
N ASP A 16 6.36 26.71 11.84
CA ASP A 16 5.70 27.71 11.02
C ASP A 16 4.76 27.03 10.01
N VAL A 17 3.53 27.54 9.89
CA VAL A 17 2.58 27.18 8.84
C VAL A 17 2.91 27.99 7.59
N LYS A 18 3.22 27.32 6.48
CA LYS A 18 3.53 27.99 5.20
C LYS A 18 2.66 27.41 4.08
N PRO A 19 2.14 28.26 3.18
CA PRO A 19 1.42 27.77 2.03
C PRO A 19 2.39 27.10 1.04
N LEU A 20 2.15 25.84 0.74
CA LEU A 20 2.85 25.08 -0.30
C LEU A 20 2.21 25.30 -1.68
N LEU A 21 0.88 25.41 -1.71
CA LEU A 21 0.07 25.81 -2.86
C LEU A 21 -0.77 27.02 -2.47
N SER A 22 -1.02 27.96 -3.37
CA SER A 22 -1.78 29.19 -3.09
C SER A 22 -2.68 29.58 -4.25
N ASP A 23 -3.97 29.76 -3.95
CA ASP A 23 -5.01 30.25 -4.86
C ASP A 23 -5.08 29.50 -6.20
N ILE A 24 -4.91 28.18 -6.19
CA ILE A 24 -4.92 27.37 -7.41
C ILE A 24 -6.35 27.28 -7.96
N SER A 25 -6.55 27.91 -9.12
CA SER A 25 -7.79 27.81 -9.89
C SER A 25 -7.54 27.20 -11.25
N ALA A 26 -8.25 26.11 -11.59
CA ALA A 26 -8.13 25.48 -12.90
C ALA A 26 -9.40 24.74 -13.31
N LYS A 27 -9.66 24.66 -14.62
CA LYS A 27 -10.80 23.93 -15.20
C LYS A 27 -10.35 22.90 -16.23
N TYR A 28 -10.91 21.69 -16.16
CA TYR A 28 -10.64 20.60 -17.09
C TYR A 28 -11.97 19.95 -17.55
N PRO A 29 -12.40 20.21 -18.79
CA PRO A 29 -13.58 19.57 -19.40
C PRO A 29 -13.45 18.04 -19.49
N ARG A 30 -14.56 17.35 -19.76
CA ARG A 30 -14.53 15.91 -20.10
C ARG A 30 -13.78 15.70 -21.42
N GLY A 31 -13.08 14.57 -21.56
CA GLY A 31 -12.26 14.23 -22.73
C GLY A 31 -10.99 15.07 -22.90
N HIS A 32 -10.62 15.84 -21.88
CA HIS A 32 -9.54 16.81 -21.91
C HIS A 32 -8.21 16.19 -21.49
N PHE A 33 -7.16 16.40 -22.29
CA PHE A 33 -5.79 16.01 -21.97
C PHE A 33 -4.97 17.23 -21.52
N GLY A 34 -4.76 17.37 -20.21
CA GLY A 34 -4.03 18.48 -19.61
C GLY A 34 -2.59 18.13 -19.21
N ALA A 35 -1.65 19.03 -19.48
CA ALA A 35 -0.30 18.98 -18.93
C ALA A 35 -0.19 19.87 -17.68
N ILE A 36 0.50 19.40 -16.64
CA ILE A 36 0.96 20.23 -15.51
C ILE A 36 2.48 20.29 -15.59
N ILE A 37 3.00 21.48 -15.88
CA ILE A 37 4.44 21.73 -16.05
C ILE A 37 4.96 22.75 -15.05
N GLY A 38 6.26 22.72 -14.80
CA GLY A 38 6.91 23.68 -13.91
C GLY A 38 8.23 23.14 -13.35
N PRO A 39 9.07 24.03 -12.78
CA PRO A 39 10.35 23.63 -12.17
C PRO A 39 10.19 22.57 -11.07
N SER A 40 11.28 21.88 -10.73
CA SER A 40 11.28 20.92 -9.63
C SER A 40 10.92 21.61 -8.30
N GLY A 41 10.10 20.96 -7.48
CA GLY A 41 9.68 21.50 -6.17
C GLY A 41 8.60 22.59 -6.23
N CYS A 42 8.00 22.88 -7.39
CA CYS A 42 6.93 23.89 -7.47
C CYS A 42 5.54 23.42 -6.99
N GLY A 43 5.39 22.15 -6.62
CA GLY A 43 4.13 21.58 -6.08
C GLY A 43 3.29 20.75 -7.05
N LYS A 44 3.82 20.28 -8.19
CA LYS A 44 3.04 19.54 -9.22
C LYS A 44 2.44 18.23 -8.69
N SER A 45 3.26 17.36 -8.12
CA SER A 45 2.79 16.10 -7.53
C SER A 45 1.90 16.36 -6.32
N THR A 46 2.19 17.41 -5.55
CA THR A 46 1.32 17.87 -4.45
C THR A 46 -0.06 18.27 -4.95
N LEU A 47 -0.14 19.01 -6.06
CA LEU A 47 -1.42 19.39 -6.66
C LEU A 47 -2.23 18.15 -7.09
N LEU A 48 -1.59 17.13 -7.66
CA LEU A 48 -2.27 15.85 -7.91
C LEU A 48 -2.78 15.21 -6.61
N LYS A 49 -1.97 15.20 -5.53
CA LYS A 49 -2.39 14.67 -4.23
C LYS A 49 -3.60 15.41 -3.66
N VAL A 50 -3.66 16.74 -3.80
CA VAL A 50 -4.83 17.56 -3.42
C VAL A 50 -6.05 17.18 -4.25
N ILE A 51 -5.91 17.02 -5.58
CA ILE A 51 -7.01 16.58 -6.44
C ILE A 51 -7.53 15.20 -6.01
N THR A 52 -6.65 14.29 -5.56
CA THR A 52 -7.08 12.97 -5.07
C THR A 52 -7.65 12.97 -3.64
N GLY A 53 -7.58 14.08 -2.90
CA GLY A 53 -7.99 14.15 -1.48
C GLY A 53 -7.04 13.43 -0.51
N VAL A 54 -5.78 13.20 -0.89
CA VAL A 54 -4.79 12.45 -0.08
C VAL A 54 -3.64 13.32 0.41
N ALA A 55 -3.69 14.62 0.13
CA ALA A 55 -2.67 15.55 0.60
C ALA A 55 -2.72 15.66 2.13
N HIS A 56 -1.56 15.98 2.71
CA HIS A 56 -1.40 16.16 4.14
C HIS A 56 -1.21 17.64 4.42
N GLY A 57 -2.13 18.25 5.17
CA GLY A 57 -2.07 19.66 5.51
C GLY A 57 -3.47 20.23 5.75
N GLU A 58 -3.52 21.50 6.12
CA GLU A 58 -4.76 22.26 6.12
C GLU A 58 -5.05 22.72 4.67
N GLU A 59 -6.24 22.45 4.18
CA GLU A 59 -6.69 22.77 2.83
C GLU A 59 -7.78 23.84 2.88
N GLU A 60 -7.64 24.87 2.05
CA GLU A 60 -8.66 25.89 1.79
C GLU A 60 -9.06 25.87 0.31
N GLY A 61 -10.26 26.38 0.01
CA GLY A 61 -10.83 26.38 -1.34
C GLY A 61 -11.72 25.16 -1.60
N GLU A 62 -12.06 24.93 -2.88
CA GLU A 62 -12.97 23.85 -3.27
C GLU A 62 -12.47 23.10 -4.51
N VAL A 63 -12.54 21.78 -4.48
CA VAL A 63 -12.37 20.92 -5.67
C VAL A 63 -13.73 20.37 -6.05
N HIS A 64 -14.13 20.54 -7.31
CA HIS A 64 -15.44 20.11 -7.83
C HIS A 64 -15.27 19.08 -8.95
N TRP A 65 -16.07 18.02 -8.90
CA TRP A 65 -16.21 17.05 -10.00
C TRP A 65 -17.67 16.88 -10.38
N ASP A 66 -18.00 17.24 -11.63
CA ASP A 66 -19.38 17.23 -12.15
C ASP A 66 -20.37 17.96 -11.21
N GLY A 67 -19.93 19.07 -10.62
CA GLY A 67 -20.73 19.88 -9.70
C GLY A 67 -20.76 19.39 -8.25
N ARG A 68 -20.19 18.22 -7.94
CA ARG A 68 -20.01 17.74 -6.56
C ARG A 68 -18.76 18.36 -5.93
N ASN A 69 -18.91 18.97 -4.76
CA ASN A 69 -17.78 19.46 -3.97
C ASN A 69 -17.10 18.28 -3.25
N LEU A 70 -15.86 18.02 -3.62
CA LEU A 70 -15.06 16.88 -3.18
C LEU A 70 -14.47 17.05 -1.78
N MET A 71 -14.54 18.27 -1.23
CA MET A 71 -14.23 18.50 0.19
C MET A 71 -15.36 18.00 1.11
N LEU A 72 -16.56 17.82 0.56
CA LEU A 72 -17.75 17.34 1.29
C LEU A 72 -18.07 15.87 0.99
N HIS A 73 -17.76 15.42 -0.23
CA HIS A 73 -18.00 14.07 -0.70
C HIS A 73 -16.74 13.53 -1.38
N ASP A 74 -16.09 12.56 -0.75
CA ASP A 74 -14.92 11.92 -1.34
C ASP A 74 -15.28 11.28 -2.70
N PHE A 75 -14.28 11.19 -3.59
CA PHE A 75 -14.40 10.36 -4.78
C PHE A 75 -14.75 8.92 -4.39
N ALA A 76 -15.65 8.31 -5.15
CA ALA A 76 -15.71 6.85 -5.13
C ALA A 76 -14.38 6.31 -5.68
N PRO A 77 -13.81 5.22 -5.13
CA PRO A 77 -12.50 4.72 -5.54
C PRO A 77 -12.40 4.35 -7.03
N SER A 78 -13.52 4.15 -7.71
CA SER A 78 -13.59 3.92 -9.15
C SER A 78 -13.43 5.19 -10.00
N GLU A 79 -13.63 6.37 -9.41
CA GLU A 79 -13.72 7.64 -10.14
C GLU A 79 -12.35 8.25 -10.51
N ILE A 80 -11.31 7.87 -9.77
CA ILE A 80 -9.94 8.32 -9.98
C ILE A 80 -9.02 7.12 -10.25
N GLY A 81 -8.23 7.22 -11.32
CA GLY A 81 -7.01 6.45 -11.51
C GLY A 81 -5.80 7.33 -11.19
N PHE A 82 -4.91 6.88 -10.31
CA PHE A 82 -3.68 7.59 -9.98
C PHE A 82 -2.46 6.74 -10.33
N VAL A 83 -1.66 7.24 -11.28
CA VAL A 83 -0.45 6.59 -11.77
C VAL A 83 0.77 7.32 -11.16
N PRO A 84 1.41 6.78 -10.11
CA PRO A 84 2.56 7.41 -9.45
C PRO A 84 3.81 7.38 -10.33
N GLN A 85 4.83 8.19 -10.04
CA GLN A 85 6.10 8.29 -10.80
C GLN A 85 6.82 6.95 -11.02
N PHE A 86 6.85 6.07 -10.03
CA PHE A 86 7.46 4.75 -10.15
C PHE A 86 6.38 3.69 -10.34
N SER A 87 6.62 2.74 -11.25
CA SER A 87 5.70 1.61 -11.43
C SER A 87 5.77 0.70 -10.21
N ILE A 88 4.63 0.60 -9.52
CA ILE A 88 4.47 -0.17 -8.29
C ILE A 88 3.63 -1.39 -8.67
N ALA A 89 4.30 -2.50 -8.98
CA ALA A 89 3.69 -3.78 -9.33
C ALA A 89 4.52 -4.93 -8.76
N HIS A 90 3.88 -6.08 -8.50
CA HIS A 90 4.55 -7.26 -7.97
C HIS A 90 5.41 -7.93 -9.05
N GLU A 91 6.71 -8.03 -8.81
CA GLU A 91 7.67 -8.52 -9.80
C GLU A 91 7.52 -10.02 -10.12
N GLU A 92 7.02 -10.81 -9.16
CA GLU A 92 6.79 -12.26 -9.28
C GLU A 92 5.51 -12.63 -10.05
N LEU A 93 4.68 -11.65 -10.39
CA LEU A 93 3.44 -11.85 -11.13
C LEU A 93 3.65 -11.57 -12.62
N THR A 94 2.75 -12.10 -13.45
CA THR A 94 2.67 -11.75 -14.87
C THR A 94 1.87 -10.47 -15.08
N VAL A 95 2.05 -9.82 -16.23
CA VAL A 95 1.27 -8.63 -16.65
C VAL A 95 -0.24 -8.88 -16.51
N ARG A 96 -0.72 -10.01 -17.04
CA ARG A 96 -2.11 -10.45 -16.97
C ARG A 96 -2.60 -10.60 -15.53
N GLU A 97 -1.80 -11.22 -14.67
CA GLU A 97 -2.16 -11.41 -13.26
C GLU A 97 -2.22 -10.09 -12.50
N CYS A 98 -1.29 -9.15 -12.76
CA CYS A 98 -1.33 -7.83 -12.14
C CYS A 98 -2.63 -7.09 -12.47
N VAL A 99 -3.02 -7.06 -13.75
CA VAL A 99 -4.28 -6.42 -14.18
C VAL A 99 -5.50 -7.18 -13.62
N ALA A 100 -5.49 -8.51 -13.64
CA ALA A 100 -6.58 -9.32 -13.10
C ALA A 100 -6.76 -9.14 -11.58
N TYR A 101 -5.68 -9.07 -10.80
CA TYR A 101 -5.76 -8.81 -9.36
C TYR A 101 -6.22 -7.38 -9.07
N ALA A 102 -5.72 -6.37 -9.79
CA ALA A 102 -6.21 -5.00 -9.65
C ALA A 102 -7.72 -4.92 -9.92
N MET A 103 -8.19 -5.57 -10.99
CA MET A 103 -9.61 -5.62 -11.33
C MET A 103 -10.44 -6.35 -10.26
N ARG A 104 -9.99 -7.50 -9.75
CA ARG A 104 -10.69 -8.25 -8.68
C ARG A 104 -10.75 -7.51 -7.35
N LEU A 105 -9.85 -6.55 -7.11
CA LEU A 105 -9.84 -5.72 -5.90
C LEU A 105 -10.68 -4.45 -6.05
N ARG A 106 -10.94 -3.99 -7.28
CA ARG A 106 -11.66 -2.75 -7.57
C ARG A 106 -13.08 -2.95 -8.09
N VAL A 107 -13.36 -4.08 -8.75
CA VAL A 107 -14.64 -4.33 -9.43
C VAL A 107 -15.35 -5.55 -8.83
N ARG A 108 -16.54 -5.33 -8.28
CA ARG A 108 -17.35 -6.40 -7.68
C ARG A 108 -18.01 -7.32 -8.72
N GLY A 109 -18.15 -8.60 -8.36
CA GLY A 109 -19.14 -9.51 -8.98
C GLY A 109 -18.77 -10.06 -10.36
N MET A 110 -17.52 -9.92 -10.80
CA MET A 110 -17.14 -10.35 -12.14
C MET A 110 -16.94 -11.86 -12.22
N HIS A 111 -17.62 -12.51 -13.17
CA HIS A 111 -17.38 -13.91 -13.50
C HIS A 111 -16.03 -14.11 -14.19
N ALA A 112 -15.46 -15.32 -14.12
CA ALA A 112 -14.11 -15.61 -14.61
C ALA A 112 -13.91 -15.34 -16.11
N ASP A 113 -14.94 -15.53 -16.94
CA ASP A 113 -14.87 -15.26 -18.38
C ASP A 113 -14.92 -13.76 -18.68
N ALA A 114 -15.87 -13.05 -18.04
CA ALA A 114 -15.95 -11.59 -18.13
C ALA A 114 -14.67 -10.90 -17.63
N LEU A 115 -14.02 -11.45 -16.59
CA LEU A 115 -12.72 -10.99 -16.09
C LEU A 115 -11.63 -11.17 -17.13
N ARG A 116 -11.56 -12.33 -17.78
CA ARG A 116 -10.56 -12.59 -18.82
C ARG A 116 -10.71 -11.61 -19.99
N GLU A 117 -11.93 -11.45 -20.50
CA GLU A 117 -12.19 -10.52 -21.59
C GLU A 117 -11.92 -9.06 -21.20
N ALA A 118 -12.27 -8.66 -19.98
CA ALA A 118 -11.99 -7.30 -19.50
C ALA A 118 -10.49 -7.04 -19.35
N VAL A 119 -9.73 -8.01 -18.85
CA VAL A 119 -8.27 -7.93 -18.79
C VAL A 119 -7.67 -7.85 -20.19
N ASP A 120 -8.11 -8.68 -21.13
CA ASP A 120 -7.61 -8.66 -22.51
C ASP A 120 -7.88 -7.32 -23.20
N ARG A 121 -9.08 -6.74 -23.02
CA ARG A 121 -9.40 -5.41 -23.54
C ARG A 121 -8.49 -4.31 -23.00
N ILE A 122 -8.20 -4.32 -21.70
CA ILE A 122 -7.31 -3.32 -21.09
C ILE A 122 -5.88 -3.50 -21.59
N LEU A 123 -5.40 -4.74 -21.71
CA LEU A 123 -4.07 -5.02 -22.23
C LEU A 123 -3.93 -4.58 -23.68
N ASP A 124 -4.99 -4.69 -24.48
CA ASP A 124 -5.03 -4.17 -25.85
C ASP A 124 -4.99 -2.64 -25.86
N GLU A 125 -5.82 -1.98 -25.03
CA GLU A 125 -5.89 -0.51 -24.92
C GLU A 125 -4.52 0.11 -24.58
N VAL A 126 -3.70 -0.56 -23.75
CA VAL A 126 -2.34 -0.09 -23.40
C VAL A 126 -1.21 -0.70 -24.24
N ASN A 127 -1.52 -1.44 -25.31
CA ASN A 127 -0.53 -2.14 -26.16
C ASN A 127 0.41 -3.07 -25.38
N MET A 128 -0.16 -3.94 -24.53
CA MET A 128 0.55 -4.91 -23.67
C MET A 128 0.15 -6.37 -23.91
N THR A 129 -0.72 -6.65 -24.90
CA THR A 129 -1.24 -8.00 -25.20
C THR A 129 -0.12 -9.04 -25.43
N GLU A 130 0.92 -8.70 -26.20
CA GLU A 130 2.06 -9.60 -26.46
C GLU A 130 2.92 -9.90 -25.22
N PHE A 131 2.80 -9.07 -24.18
CA PHE A 131 3.54 -9.19 -22.93
C PHE A 131 2.69 -9.76 -21.79
N ALA A 132 1.43 -10.15 -22.06
CA ALA A 132 0.45 -10.55 -21.06
C ALA A 132 0.96 -11.63 -20.10
N ASP A 133 1.65 -12.64 -20.62
CA ASP A 133 2.13 -13.77 -19.82
C ASP A 133 3.60 -13.63 -19.37
N ARG A 134 4.24 -12.49 -19.64
CA ARG A 134 5.59 -12.20 -19.14
C ARG A 134 5.54 -11.76 -17.68
N LEU A 135 6.55 -12.17 -16.92
CA LEU A 135 6.76 -11.70 -15.55
C LEU A 135 7.12 -10.22 -15.54
N VAL A 136 6.60 -9.48 -14.56
CA VAL A 136 6.85 -8.04 -14.41
C VAL A 136 8.34 -7.74 -14.23
N GLN A 137 9.09 -8.62 -13.55
CA GLN A 137 10.52 -8.46 -13.33
C GLN A 137 11.36 -8.27 -14.62
N VAL A 138 10.91 -8.80 -15.77
CA VAL A 138 11.66 -8.75 -17.04
C VAL A 138 11.22 -7.62 -17.97
N LEU A 139 10.24 -6.80 -17.57
CA LEU A 139 9.71 -5.72 -18.40
C LEU A 139 10.68 -4.54 -18.46
N SER A 140 10.71 -3.86 -19.61
CA SER A 140 11.40 -2.57 -19.77
C SER A 140 10.70 -1.45 -18.97
N GLY A 141 11.38 -0.32 -18.76
CA GLY A 141 10.80 0.83 -18.04
C GLY A 141 9.48 1.31 -18.64
N GLY A 142 9.41 1.48 -19.96
CA GLY A 142 8.20 1.88 -20.67
C GLY A 142 7.07 0.84 -20.58
N GLN A 143 7.41 -0.46 -20.61
CA GLN A 143 6.44 -1.54 -20.41
C GLN A 143 5.90 -1.57 -18.97
N LYS A 144 6.75 -1.36 -17.96
CA LYS A 144 6.31 -1.21 -16.56
C LYS A 144 5.38 -0.01 -16.39
N ARG A 145 5.58 1.07 -17.15
CA ARG A 145 4.70 2.25 -17.15
C ARG A 145 3.33 1.97 -17.76
N ARG A 146 3.30 1.29 -18.92
CA ARG A 146 2.06 0.81 -19.54
C ARG A 146 1.28 -0.14 -18.65
N LEU A 147 1.97 -1.05 -17.94
CA LEU A 147 1.33 -1.91 -16.94
C LEU A 147 0.72 -1.09 -15.79
N ALA A 148 1.41 -0.07 -15.30
CA ALA A 148 0.87 0.80 -14.26
C ALA A 148 -0.41 1.51 -14.72
N LEU A 149 -0.43 2.01 -15.96
CA LEU A 149 -1.63 2.56 -16.60
C LEU A 149 -2.75 1.52 -16.67
N ALA A 150 -2.45 0.31 -17.17
CA ALA A 150 -3.42 -0.78 -17.28
C ALA A 150 -4.09 -1.13 -15.95
N MET A 151 -3.32 -1.18 -14.86
CA MET A 151 -3.85 -1.43 -13.53
C MET A 151 -4.83 -0.33 -13.08
N GLU A 152 -4.55 0.94 -13.42
CA GLU A 152 -5.45 2.06 -13.11
C GLU A 152 -6.71 2.10 -13.96
N LEU A 153 -6.63 1.63 -15.20
CA LEU A 153 -7.77 1.59 -16.12
C LEU A 153 -8.80 0.49 -15.77
N THR A 154 -8.50 -0.40 -14.83
CA THR A 154 -9.40 -1.50 -14.44
C THR A 154 -10.76 -1.05 -13.92
N SER A 155 -10.85 0.12 -13.29
CA SER A 155 -12.10 0.73 -12.83
C SER A 155 -12.77 1.64 -13.86
N LYS A 156 -12.19 1.78 -15.06
CA LYS A 156 -12.58 2.77 -16.09
C LYS A 156 -12.78 4.18 -15.51
N PRO A 157 -11.75 4.74 -14.85
CA PRO A 157 -11.92 5.99 -14.14
C PRO A 157 -12.17 7.16 -15.12
N PRO A 158 -13.16 8.03 -14.85
CA PRO A 158 -13.37 9.25 -15.63
C PRO A 158 -12.26 10.28 -15.44
N ILE A 159 -11.48 10.21 -14.35
CA ILE A 159 -10.30 11.04 -14.13
C ILE A 159 -9.06 10.15 -14.02
N LEU A 160 -8.06 10.39 -14.86
CA LEU A 160 -6.77 9.71 -14.82
C LEU A 160 -5.66 10.73 -14.53
N LEU A 161 -5.03 10.61 -13.38
CA LEU A 161 -3.94 11.47 -12.92
C LEU A 161 -2.62 10.73 -13.07
N CYS A 162 -1.71 11.30 -13.83
CA CYS A 162 -0.41 10.72 -14.17
C CYS A 162 0.71 11.59 -13.62
N ASP A 163 1.44 11.09 -12.62
CA ASP A 163 2.56 11.79 -12.01
C ASP A 163 3.86 11.38 -12.71
N GLU A 164 4.43 12.27 -13.51
CA GLU A 164 5.71 12.08 -14.21
C GLU A 164 5.82 10.74 -14.95
N VAL A 165 4.77 10.40 -15.72
CA VAL A 165 4.71 9.09 -16.40
C VAL A 165 5.72 8.90 -17.52
N THR A 166 6.18 9.98 -18.10
CA THR A 166 7.17 9.97 -19.18
C THR A 166 8.62 10.13 -18.69
N SER A 167 8.82 10.40 -17.40
CA SER A 167 10.16 10.71 -16.86
C SER A 167 11.08 9.49 -16.87
N GLY A 168 12.33 9.70 -17.28
CA GLY A 168 13.37 8.66 -17.30
C GLY A 168 13.22 7.61 -18.40
N LEU A 169 12.32 7.82 -19.36
CA LEU A 169 12.15 6.95 -20.53
C LEU A 169 13.02 7.40 -21.71
N ASP A 170 13.28 6.47 -22.62
CA ASP A 170 13.85 6.82 -23.92
C ASP A 170 12.82 7.60 -24.77
N PRO A 171 13.25 8.42 -25.75
CA PRO A 171 12.35 9.26 -26.53
C PRO A 171 11.22 8.50 -27.24
N GLN A 172 11.48 7.27 -27.71
CA GLN A 172 10.45 6.49 -28.38
C GLN A 172 9.38 6.02 -27.38
N SER A 173 9.79 5.51 -26.23
CA SER A 173 8.85 5.13 -25.16
C SER A 173 8.04 6.32 -24.63
N GLU A 174 8.65 7.50 -24.55
CA GLU A 174 7.95 8.75 -24.19
C GLU A 174 6.86 9.09 -25.21
N ASP A 175 7.19 9.11 -26.51
CA ASP A 175 6.24 9.32 -27.62
C ASP A 175 5.05 8.36 -27.53
N GLU A 176 5.31 7.07 -27.34
CA GLU A 176 4.30 6.01 -27.26
C GLU A 176 3.33 6.24 -26.10
N ILE A 177 3.85 6.63 -24.92
CA ILE A 177 3.02 6.88 -23.74
C ILE A 177 2.19 8.16 -23.90
N VAL A 178 2.76 9.25 -24.41
CA VAL A 178 1.98 10.49 -24.61
C VAL A 178 0.85 10.27 -25.60
N ARG A 179 1.10 9.56 -26.71
CA ARG A 179 0.05 9.19 -27.66
C ARG A 179 -1.01 8.29 -27.03
N LEU A 180 -0.61 7.34 -26.19
CA LEU A 180 -1.55 6.50 -25.44
C LEU A 180 -2.43 7.37 -24.54
N LEU A 181 -1.86 8.24 -23.71
CA LEU A 181 -2.62 9.14 -22.82
C LEU A 181 -3.59 10.05 -23.58
N HIS A 182 -3.16 10.58 -24.72
CA HIS A 182 -4.04 11.34 -25.61
C HIS A 182 -5.18 10.47 -26.15
N GLY A 183 -4.90 9.23 -26.58
CA GLY A 183 -5.93 8.28 -27.00
C GLY A 183 -6.94 7.97 -25.89
N LEU A 184 -6.46 7.75 -24.66
CA LEU A 184 -7.29 7.46 -23.49
C LEU A 184 -8.25 8.60 -23.11
N SER A 185 -7.87 9.87 -23.36
CA SER A 185 -8.79 11.00 -23.14
C SER A 185 -9.89 11.05 -24.19
N ARG A 186 -9.58 10.69 -25.44
CA ARG A 186 -10.54 10.73 -26.57
C ARG A 186 -11.54 9.58 -26.61
N SER A 187 -11.11 8.36 -26.28
CA SER A 187 -11.95 7.16 -26.42
C SER A 187 -13.16 7.17 -25.49
N ASP A 188 -12.96 7.50 -24.22
CA ASP A 188 -13.96 7.35 -23.15
C ASP A 188 -14.36 8.70 -22.52
N GLY A 189 -13.95 9.82 -23.12
CA GLY A 189 -14.24 11.16 -22.58
C GLY A 189 -13.60 11.40 -21.20
N ARG A 190 -12.51 10.69 -20.89
CA ARG A 190 -11.79 10.79 -19.61
C ARG A 190 -11.03 12.11 -19.54
N VAL A 191 -10.95 12.69 -18.34
CA VAL A 191 -10.02 13.78 -18.05
C VAL A 191 -8.68 13.15 -17.73
N VAL A 192 -7.65 13.45 -18.52
CA VAL A 192 -6.30 12.94 -18.28
C VAL A 192 -5.40 14.12 -17.91
N LEU A 193 -4.85 14.11 -16.70
CA LEU A 193 -3.87 15.11 -16.26
C LEU A 193 -2.50 14.47 -16.14
N SER A 194 -1.52 14.98 -16.89
CA SER A 194 -0.14 14.48 -16.88
C SER A 194 0.81 15.54 -16.33
N VAL A 195 1.44 15.25 -15.20
CA VAL A 195 2.59 16.02 -14.72
C VAL A 195 3.80 15.63 -15.56
N THR A 196 4.42 16.61 -16.21
CA THR A 196 5.60 16.37 -17.05
C THR A 196 6.61 17.51 -16.95
N HIS A 197 7.88 17.16 -17.09
CA HIS A 197 8.98 18.10 -17.27
C HIS A 197 9.38 18.28 -18.74
N SER A 198 8.89 17.40 -19.62
CA SER A 198 9.15 17.43 -21.05
C SER A 198 8.14 18.32 -21.78
N LEU A 199 8.67 19.24 -22.59
CA LEU A 199 7.91 20.15 -23.44
C LEU A 199 7.87 19.70 -24.91
N ARG A 200 8.44 18.52 -25.21
CA ARG A 200 8.54 17.98 -26.59
C ARG A 200 7.18 17.73 -27.23
N HIS A 201 6.20 17.34 -26.42
CA HIS A 201 4.89 16.85 -26.89
C HIS A 201 3.74 17.79 -26.57
N LEU A 202 4.01 19.09 -26.38
CA LEU A 202 2.97 20.07 -26.03
C LEU A 202 1.78 20.07 -27.00
N SER A 203 2.01 19.77 -28.29
CA SER A 203 0.96 19.72 -29.31
C SER A 203 -0.10 18.64 -29.12
N TYR A 204 0.15 17.61 -28.29
CA TYR A 204 -0.87 16.60 -27.97
C TYR A 204 -1.82 17.04 -26.84
N TYR A 205 -1.45 18.07 -26.07
CA TYR A 205 -2.23 18.51 -24.91
C TYR A 205 -3.27 19.55 -25.32
N ASP A 206 -4.49 19.41 -24.79
CA ASP A 206 -5.56 20.39 -24.97
C ASP A 206 -5.31 21.65 -24.14
N SER A 207 -4.64 21.51 -22.98
CA SER A 207 -4.19 22.65 -22.19
C SER A 207 -2.92 22.36 -21.39
N VAL A 208 -2.20 23.42 -21.05
CA VAL A 208 -1.03 23.40 -20.17
C VAL A 208 -1.30 24.29 -18.97
N LEU A 209 -1.12 23.75 -17.76
CA LEU A 209 -1.03 24.49 -16.51
C LEU A 209 0.43 24.65 -16.14
N VAL A 210 0.89 25.90 -16.01
CA VAL A 210 2.25 26.24 -15.56
C VAL A 210 2.20 26.58 -14.08
N LEU A 211 2.83 25.74 -13.26
CA LEU A 211 2.93 25.91 -11.83
C LEU A 211 4.32 26.42 -11.44
N TYR A 212 4.39 27.48 -10.65
CA TYR A 212 5.66 28.07 -10.20
C TYR A 212 5.59 28.45 -8.73
N LYS A 213 6.45 27.85 -7.89
CA LYS A 213 6.51 28.03 -6.42
C LYS A 213 5.11 28.07 -5.77
N GLY A 214 4.25 27.10 -6.11
CA GLY A 214 2.93 26.95 -5.50
C GLY A 214 1.82 27.81 -6.08
N VAL A 215 2.05 28.61 -7.13
CA VAL A 215 0.99 29.40 -7.79
C VAL A 215 0.85 29.07 -9.28
N VAL A 216 -0.36 29.28 -9.82
CA VAL A 216 -0.62 29.15 -11.25
C VAL A 216 -0.11 30.40 -11.98
N ALA A 217 0.88 30.22 -12.85
CA ALA A 217 1.41 31.28 -13.70
C ALA A 217 0.65 31.36 -15.04
N TYR A 218 0.09 30.25 -15.51
CA TYR A 218 -0.64 30.17 -16.78
C TYR A 218 -1.54 28.91 -16.81
N GLN A 219 -2.71 29.01 -17.43
CA GLN A 219 -3.51 27.86 -17.85
C GLN A 219 -4.19 28.14 -19.20
N GLY A 220 -3.94 27.30 -20.20
CA GLY A 220 -4.57 27.48 -21.51
C GLY A 220 -3.99 26.57 -22.59
N PRO A 221 -4.41 26.72 -23.85
CA PRO A 221 -3.88 25.91 -24.93
C PRO A 221 -2.37 26.13 -25.13
N PRO A 222 -1.61 25.08 -25.45
CA PRO A 222 -0.15 25.15 -25.58
C PRO A 222 0.32 26.17 -26.65
N GLU A 223 -0.50 26.42 -27.68
CA GLU A 223 -0.19 27.34 -28.77
C GLU A 223 0.07 28.78 -28.31
N PHE A 224 -0.60 29.21 -27.23
CA PHE A 224 -0.46 30.57 -26.72
C PHE A 224 0.56 30.69 -25.58
N LEU A 225 1.22 29.59 -25.21
CA LEU A 225 2.20 29.57 -24.14
C LEU A 225 3.37 30.53 -24.40
N CYS A 226 3.99 30.42 -25.58
CA CYS A 226 5.09 31.28 -26.02
C CYS A 226 4.68 32.75 -26.11
N HIS A 227 3.46 33.01 -26.60
CA HIS A 227 2.92 34.38 -26.67
C HIS A 227 2.77 35.00 -25.27
N TYR A 228 2.21 34.26 -24.32
CA TYR A 228 1.99 34.74 -22.95
C TYR A 228 3.31 35.05 -22.23
N PHE A 229 4.28 34.14 -22.30
CA PHE A 229 5.61 34.31 -21.67
C PHE A 229 6.59 35.16 -22.50
N ARG A 230 6.17 35.58 -23.71
CA ARG A 230 6.94 36.36 -24.68
C ARG A 230 8.27 35.72 -25.06
N CYS A 231 8.25 34.42 -25.32
CA CYS A 231 9.42 33.64 -25.75
C CYS A 231 9.18 32.98 -27.10
N ASP A 232 10.26 32.61 -27.79
CA ASP A 232 10.18 31.96 -29.11
C ASP A 232 10.06 30.43 -28.97
N ASP A 233 10.73 29.86 -27.95
CA ASP A 233 10.75 28.43 -27.66
C ASP A 233 10.06 28.13 -26.31
N PRO A 234 9.16 27.13 -26.21
CA PRO A 234 8.59 26.68 -24.94
C PRO A 234 9.62 26.36 -23.85
N HIS A 235 10.83 25.90 -24.21
CA HIS A 235 11.92 25.62 -23.27
C HIS A 235 12.39 26.86 -22.50
N GLU A 236 12.16 28.06 -23.03
CA GLU A 236 12.49 29.30 -22.33
C GLU A 236 11.50 29.66 -21.22
N VAL A 237 10.32 29.05 -21.17
CA VAL A 237 9.27 29.37 -20.18
C VAL A 237 9.82 29.28 -18.76
N PHE A 238 10.61 28.25 -18.45
CA PHE A 238 11.20 28.10 -17.12
C PHE A 238 12.19 29.21 -16.78
N SER A 239 13.04 29.62 -17.72
CA SER A 239 13.94 30.76 -17.55
C SER A 239 13.17 32.08 -17.39
N ARG A 240 12.02 32.23 -18.07
CA ARG A 240 11.16 33.42 -17.94
C ARG A 240 10.48 33.50 -16.57
N LEU A 241 10.10 32.36 -15.98
CA LEU A 241 9.49 32.32 -14.65
C LEU A 241 10.42 32.91 -13.58
N GLU A 242 11.74 32.72 -13.72
CA GLU A 242 12.75 33.23 -12.77
C GLU A 242 12.90 34.75 -12.79
N LEU A 243 12.44 35.44 -13.84
CA LEU A 243 12.58 36.90 -13.99
C LEU A 243 11.65 37.70 -13.06
N ARG A 244 10.67 37.06 -12.42
CA ARG A 244 9.70 37.71 -11.54
C ARG A 244 9.41 36.87 -10.31
N GLU A 245 8.89 37.50 -9.27
CA GLU A 245 8.42 36.79 -8.10
C GLU A 245 7.16 35.97 -8.42
N ALA A 246 7.01 34.85 -7.72
CA ALA A 246 5.89 33.93 -7.97
C ALA A 246 4.53 34.62 -7.75
N LYS A 247 4.40 35.44 -6.71
CA LYS A 247 3.17 36.20 -6.42
C LYS A 247 2.76 37.11 -7.57
N ASP A 248 3.73 37.73 -8.26
CA ASP A 248 3.46 38.61 -9.39
C ASP A 248 2.89 37.83 -10.58
N TRP A 249 3.41 36.61 -10.83
CA TRP A 249 2.86 35.70 -11.83
C TRP A 249 1.42 35.32 -11.50
N GLY A 250 1.16 34.89 -10.27
CA GLY A 250 -0.19 34.51 -9.83
C GLY A 250 -1.20 35.65 -9.95
N GLN A 251 -0.82 36.86 -9.52
CA GLN A 251 -1.68 38.05 -9.64
C GLN A 251 -1.91 38.46 -11.09
N SER A 252 -0.88 38.42 -11.93
CA SER A 252 -0.99 38.70 -13.35
C SER A 252 -1.95 37.73 -14.04
N TRP A 253 -1.81 36.43 -13.76
CA TRP A 253 -2.70 35.42 -14.29
C TRP A 253 -4.14 35.62 -13.81
N LYS A 254 -4.36 35.80 -12.50
CA LYS A 254 -5.70 36.02 -11.93
C LYS A 254 -6.41 37.24 -12.56
N LYS A 255 -5.67 38.31 -12.85
CA LYS A 255 -6.20 39.53 -13.48
C LYS A 255 -6.54 39.35 -14.97
N HIS A 256 -5.72 38.60 -15.71
CA HIS A 256 -5.81 38.56 -17.17
C HIS A 256 -6.41 37.28 -17.73
N ARG A 257 -6.59 36.22 -16.93
CA ARG A 257 -7.05 34.89 -17.38
C ARG A 257 -8.36 34.94 -18.18
N GLN A 258 -9.34 35.73 -17.72
CA GLN A 258 -10.66 35.75 -18.34
C GLN A 258 -10.60 36.40 -19.73
N ALA A 259 -10.03 37.60 -19.81
CA ALA A 259 -9.84 38.30 -21.09
C ALA A 259 -8.97 37.50 -22.07
N PHE A 260 -7.96 36.80 -21.56
CA PHE A 260 -7.08 35.96 -22.38
C PHE A 260 -7.84 34.73 -22.93
N MET A 261 -8.61 34.03 -22.10
CA MET A 261 -9.44 32.90 -22.55
C MET A 261 -10.52 33.34 -23.55
N GLU A 262 -11.13 34.51 -23.34
CA GLU A 262 -12.10 35.08 -24.28
C GLU A 262 -11.46 35.42 -25.63
N SER A 263 -10.25 35.99 -25.65
CA SER A 263 -9.53 36.25 -26.91
C SER A 263 -9.14 34.97 -27.66
N VAL A 264 -8.73 33.93 -26.92
CA VAL A 264 -8.34 32.64 -27.49
C VAL A 264 -9.54 31.93 -28.12
N MET A 265 -10.68 31.90 -27.44
CA MET A 265 -11.93 31.34 -27.96
C MET A 265 -12.39 32.07 -29.22
N LYS A 266 -12.18 33.39 -29.29
CA LYS A 266 -12.58 34.22 -30.43
C LYS A 266 -11.70 33.97 -31.66
N ASP A 267 -10.38 33.82 -31.47
CA ASP A 267 -9.45 33.45 -32.54
C ASP A 267 -9.75 32.06 -33.13
N ASP A 268 -10.22 31.10 -32.32
CA ASP A 268 -10.67 29.79 -32.81
C ASP A 268 -11.97 29.87 -33.61
N PHE A 269 -12.94 30.70 -33.18
CA PHE A 269 -14.17 30.98 -33.95
C PHE A 269 -13.85 31.63 -35.30
N ASP A 270 -12.97 32.63 -35.34
CA ASP A 270 -12.58 33.33 -36.58
C ASP A 270 -11.78 32.40 -37.54
N LYS A 271 -11.01 31.45 -37.01
CA LYS A 271 -10.32 30.41 -37.80
C LYS A 271 -11.27 29.34 -38.37
N VAL A 272 -12.38 29.05 -37.69
CA VAL A 272 -13.43 28.14 -38.19
C VAL A 272 -14.26 28.84 -39.27
N GLU A 273 -14.67 30.10 -39.08
CA GLU A 273 -15.39 30.87 -40.11
C GLU A 273 -14.56 31.14 -41.37
N SER A 274 -13.24 31.29 -41.25
CA SER A 274 -12.36 31.51 -42.40
C SER A 274 -12.05 30.26 -43.23
N LYS A 275 -12.37 29.06 -42.73
CA LYS A 275 -12.23 27.79 -43.48
C LYS A 275 -13.43 27.43 -44.35
N ASP A 276 -14.59 28.08 -44.16
CA ASP A 276 -15.85 27.79 -44.87
C ASP A 276 -16.19 28.78 -46.00
N LYS A 277 -15.21 29.48 -46.57
CA LYS A 277 -15.42 30.20 -47.84
C LYS A 277 -15.00 29.32 -49.02
N PRO A 278 -15.94 28.76 -49.81
CA PRO A 278 -15.59 28.17 -51.09
C PRO A 278 -15.28 29.28 -52.10
N ASP A 279 -14.11 29.20 -52.73
CA ASP A 279 -13.82 29.86 -53.99
C ASP A 279 -14.75 29.28 -55.06
N THR A 280 -15.70 30.07 -55.57
CA THR A 280 -16.12 30.00 -56.98
C THR A 280 -17.04 31.17 -57.35
N ASP A 281 -16.65 31.88 -58.41
CA ASP A 281 -17.56 32.57 -59.31
C ASP A 281 -18.57 31.55 -59.86
N ASP A 282 -19.86 31.70 -59.56
CA ASP A 282 -20.95 31.29 -60.45
C ASP A 282 -22.28 31.92 -59.99
N GLU A 283 -22.98 32.54 -60.94
CA GLU A 283 -24.31 33.14 -60.77
C GLU A 283 -25.35 32.10 -60.36
N LEU A 284 -26.31 32.47 -59.49
CA LEU A 284 -27.72 31.99 -59.41
C LEU A 284 -28.49 32.82 -58.32
N PRO A 285 -29.84 32.81 -58.28
CA PRO A 285 -30.63 34.05 -58.33
C PRO A 285 -31.34 34.45 -57.02
N ALA A 286 -31.74 35.74 -57.01
CA ALA A 286 -32.81 36.42 -56.26
C ALA A 286 -33.27 35.83 -54.91
N VAL A 287 -32.81 36.48 -53.83
CA VAL A 287 -33.29 36.35 -52.45
C VAL A 287 -34.68 37.01 -52.31
N ALA A 288 -35.63 36.29 -51.74
CA ALA A 288 -36.90 36.85 -51.27
C ALA A 288 -36.66 37.67 -49.99
N GLU A 289 -37.19 38.90 -49.99
CA GLU A 289 -37.14 39.86 -48.89
C GLU A 289 -37.71 39.28 -47.58
N VAL A 290 -36.94 39.39 -46.49
CA VAL A 290 -37.46 39.24 -45.13
C VAL A 290 -37.47 40.61 -44.47
N GLU A 291 -38.67 41.01 -44.08
CA GLU A 291 -39.05 42.30 -43.51
C GLU A 291 -38.42 42.50 -42.12
N ILE A 292 -37.75 43.64 -41.91
CA ILE A 292 -37.13 44.00 -40.64
C ILE A 292 -38.20 44.58 -39.71
N LEU A 293 -38.54 43.87 -38.63
CA LEU A 293 -39.38 44.40 -37.54
C LEU A 293 -38.56 45.30 -36.60
N PRO A 294 -39.10 46.44 -36.12
CA PRO A 294 -38.36 47.41 -35.33
C PRO A 294 -38.13 46.97 -33.88
N ALA A 295 -36.93 47.30 -33.39
CA ALA A 295 -36.48 47.11 -32.02
C ALA A 295 -37.35 47.92 -31.03
N GLY A 296 -38.06 47.23 -30.14
CA GLY A 296 -38.88 47.86 -29.10
C GLY A 296 -39.96 47.00 -28.48
N LYS A 297 -40.24 45.80 -29.04
CA LYS A 297 -41.18 44.82 -28.45
C LYS A 297 -40.59 43.41 -28.23
N ALA A 298 -39.29 43.24 -28.46
CA ALA A 298 -38.60 41.96 -28.31
C ALA A 298 -38.32 41.60 -26.83
N GLU A 299 -38.07 42.59 -25.96
CA GLU A 299 -37.69 42.32 -24.57
C GLU A 299 -38.85 41.83 -23.68
N GLU A 300 -40.10 42.24 -23.96
CA GLU A 300 -41.24 41.87 -23.14
C GLU A 300 -41.86 40.50 -23.51
N THR A 301 -41.52 39.99 -24.70
CA THR A 301 -41.97 38.66 -25.17
C THR A 301 -40.95 37.56 -24.84
N LEU A 302 -39.66 37.90 -24.68
CA LEU A 302 -38.62 36.97 -24.25
C LEU A 302 -38.78 36.55 -22.78
N MET A 303 -39.12 37.49 -21.87
CA MET A 303 -39.29 37.17 -20.44
C MET A 303 -40.52 36.31 -20.11
N LYS A 304 -41.52 36.20 -20.99
CA LYS A 304 -42.71 35.36 -20.76
C LYS A 304 -42.62 33.98 -21.40
N THR A 305 -41.70 33.76 -22.33
CA THR A 305 -41.58 32.49 -23.06
C THR A 305 -40.50 31.58 -22.46
N GLU A 306 -39.54 32.13 -21.71
CA GLU A 306 -38.54 31.35 -20.95
C GLU A 306 -39.11 30.65 -19.70
N ALA A 307 -40.31 31.04 -19.23
CA ALA A 307 -40.91 30.48 -18.02
C ALA A 307 -41.79 29.24 -18.25
N GLU A 308 -42.11 28.85 -19.50
CA GLU A 308 -43.09 27.78 -19.77
C GLU A 308 -42.64 26.70 -20.76
N ILE A 309 -41.39 26.69 -21.24
CA ILE A 309 -40.86 25.60 -22.08
C ILE A 309 -39.47 25.20 -21.60
N GLN A 310 -39.40 24.65 -20.39
CA GLN A 310 -38.31 23.77 -20.00
C GLN A 310 -38.83 22.35 -20.26
N PRO A 311 -38.33 21.61 -21.27
CA PRO A 311 -38.63 20.19 -21.31
C PRO A 311 -38.03 19.61 -20.03
N GLN A 312 -38.88 19.15 -19.11
CA GLN A 312 -38.50 18.15 -18.13
C GLN A 312 -38.02 16.94 -18.94
N LEU A 313 -36.73 16.93 -19.27
CA LEU A 313 -36.03 15.67 -19.42
C LEU A 313 -36.07 15.06 -18.03
N ASP A 314 -36.99 14.11 -17.84
CA ASP A 314 -36.84 13.07 -16.85
C ASP A 314 -35.57 12.28 -17.23
N LEU A 315 -34.41 12.84 -16.88
CA LEU A 315 -33.20 12.05 -16.72
C LEU A 315 -33.56 11.02 -15.65
N PRO A 316 -33.38 9.72 -15.88
CA PRO A 316 -33.45 8.77 -14.78
C PRO A 316 -32.49 9.25 -13.68
N ASP A 317 -32.96 9.31 -12.45
CA ASP A 317 -32.18 9.55 -11.22
C ASP A 317 -31.10 8.47 -10.96
N ASP A 318 -30.63 7.79 -12.00
CA ASP A 318 -29.43 6.98 -11.93
C ASP A 318 -28.25 7.96 -11.96
N GLU A 319 -27.91 8.49 -10.77
CA GLU A 319 -26.51 8.83 -10.49
C GLU A 319 -25.65 7.70 -11.07
N PRO A 320 -24.53 7.96 -11.76
CA PRO A 320 -23.62 6.90 -12.12
C PRO A 320 -23.09 6.30 -10.82
N GLU A 321 -23.78 5.30 -10.28
CA GLU A 321 -23.34 4.53 -9.13
C GLU A 321 -21.97 3.98 -9.53
N GLY A 322 -20.92 4.56 -8.96
CA GLY A 322 -19.55 4.12 -9.18
C GLY A 322 -19.47 2.62 -8.98
N VAL A 323 -18.66 1.94 -9.80
CA VAL A 323 -18.58 0.47 -9.77
C VAL A 323 -18.30 0.04 -8.32
N PRO A 324 -19.22 -0.71 -7.67
CA PRO A 324 -19.10 -0.98 -6.25
C PRO A 324 -17.85 -1.81 -6.00
N THR A 325 -17.12 -1.47 -4.94
CA THR A 325 -15.94 -2.22 -4.54
C THR A 325 -16.34 -3.61 -4.02
N PRO A 326 -15.50 -4.63 -4.23
CA PRO A 326 -15.71 -5.96 -3.64
C PRO A 326 -15.74 -5.89 -2.11
N GLY A 327 -16.58 -6.70 -1.48
CA GLY A 327 -16.62 -6.79 -0.02
C GLY A 327 -15.32 -7.37 0.59
N ILE A 328 -15.11 -7.12 1.88
CA ILE A 328 -13.92 -7.49 2.65
C ILE A 328 -13.50 -8.95 2.41
N LEU A 329 -14.44 -9.90 2.47
CA LEU A 329 -14.11 -11.33 2.28
C LEU A 329 -13.55 -11.63 0.88
N SER A 330 -14.10 -11.00 -0.16
CA SER A 330 -13.62 -11.16 -1.54
C SER A 330 -12.21 -10.59 -1.71
N GLN A 331 -11.95 -9.44 -1.07
CA GLN A 331 -10.63 -8.82 -1.05
C GLN A 331 -9.63 -9.72 -0.29
N VAL A 332 -9.99 -10.24 0.89
CA VAL A 332 -9.16 -11.18 1.66
C VAL A 332 -8.77 -12.39 0.81
N LEU A 333 -9.74 -13.06 0.20
CA LEU A 333 -9.47 -14.25 -0.62
C LEU A 333 -8.56 -13.94 -1.81
N THR A 334 -8.80 -12.81 -2.47
CA THR A 334 -8.00 -12.37 -3.62
C THR A 334 -6.56 -12.05 -3.23
N LEU A 335 -6.37 -11.32 -2.11
CA LEU A 335 -5.04 -10.99 -1.58
C LEU A 335 -4.29 -12.23 -1.08
N THR A 336 -4.97 -13.14 -0.39
CA THR A 336 -4.38 -14.39 0.09
C THR A 336 -3.95 -15.27 -1.08
N GLU A 337 -4.81 -15.44 -2.10
CA GLU A 337 -4.44 -16.16 -3.33
C GLU A 337 -3.22 -15.54 -4.00
N ARG A 338 -3.20 -14.21 -4.14
CA ARG A 338 -2.07 -13.45 -4.70
C ARG A 338 -0.78 -13.72 -3.92
N ARG A 339 -0.84 -13.65 -2.58
CA ARG A 339 0.32 -13.86 -1.71
C ARG A 339 0.88 -15.28 -1.82
N PHE A 340 0.01 -16.29 -1.84
CA PHE A 340 0.43 -17.68 -2.06
C PHE A 340 1.05 -17.89 -3.44
N ARG A 341 0.50 -17.27 -4.48
CA ARG A 341 1.05 -17.36 -5.83
C ARG A 341 2.46 -16.75 -5.91
N MET A 342 2.65 -15.56 -5.34
CA MET A 342 3.98 -14.94 -5.25
C MET A 342 4.97 -15.83 -4.48
N PHE A 343 4.55 -16.34 -3.31
CA PHE A 343 5.37 -17.23 -2.50
C PHE A 343 5.80 -18.48 -3.27
N SER A 344 4.87 -19.12 -4.00
CA SER A 344 5.16 -20.32 -4.81
C SER A 344 6.18 -20.10 -5.93
N ARG A 345 6.31 -18.87 -6.43
CA ARG A 345 7.26 -18.50 -7.49
C ARG A 345 8.60 -18.02 -6.95
N ASN A 346 8.65 -17.57 -5.70
CA ASN A 346 9.89 -17.12 -5.06
C ASN A 346 10.67 -18.31 -4.47
N LYS A 347 11.48 -18.96 -5.32
CA LYS A 347 12.30 -20.13 -4.92
C LYS A 347 13.26 -19.85 -3.78
N VAL A 348 13.80 -18.62 -3.71
CA VAL A 348 14.73 -18.22 -2.64
C VAL A 348 13.99 -18.20 -1.31
N GLN A 349 12.79 -17.60 -1.27
CA GLN A 349 11.99 -17.56 -0.05
C GLN A 349 11.56 -18.97 0.39
N ILE A 350 11.15 -19.84 -0.55
CA ILE A 350 10.79 -21.24 -0.24
C ILE A 350 11.99 -21.98 0.35
N LEU A 351 13.17 -21.86 -0.28
CA LEU A 351 14.38 -22.53 0.19
C LEU A 351 14.77 -22.08 1.60
N LEU A 352 14.67 -20.78 1.88
CA LEU A 352 14.91 -20.24 3.23
C LEU A 352 13.92 -20.83 4.24
N GLN A 353 12.63 -20.87 3.92
CA GLN A 353 11.61 -21.45 4.81
C GLN A 353 11.83 -22.94 5.08
N LEU A 354 12.17 -23.72 4.05
CA LEU A 354 12.51 -25.14 4.21
C LEU A 354 13.77 -25.32 5.06
N GLY A 355 14.78 -24.47 4.86
CA GLY A 355 16.01 -24.47 5.67
C GLY A 355 15.72 -24.22 7.16
N LEU A 356 14.81 -23.30 7.49
CA LEU A 356 14.38 -23.04 8.87
C LEU A 356 13.59 -24.22 9.44
N ILE A 357 12.58 -24.71 8.72
CA ILE A 357 11.71 -25.81 9.14
C ILE A 357 12.50 -27.10 9.39
N LEU A 358 13.49 -27.42 8.56
CA LEU A 358 14.29 -28.63 8.71
C LEU A 358 15.48 -28.44 9.64
N GLY A 359 16.14 -27.28 9.57
CA GLY A 359 17.40 -27.03 10.28
C GLY A 359 17.22 -26.76 11.78
N PHE A 360 16.21 -25.98 12.16
CA PHE A 360 16.05 -25.55 13.56
C PHE A 360 15.67 -26.71 14.50
N PRO A 361 14.73 -27.62 14.15
CA PRO A 361 14.45 -28.77 15.01
C PRO A 361 15.67 -29.69 15.18
N VAL A 362 16.49 -29.87 14.13
CA VAL A 362 17.75 -30.61 14.22
C VAL A 362 18.71 -29.92 15.20
N LEU A 363 18.81 -28.60 15.14
CA LEU A 363 19.67 -27.82 16.03
C LEU A 363 19.28 -27.98 17.51
N VAL A 364 17.98 -28.09 17.81
CA VAL A 364 17.48 -28.42 19.16
C VAL A 364 17.83 -29.86 19.52
N ALA A 365 17.57 -30.81 18.62
CA ALA A 365 17.71 -32.23 18.89
C ALA A 365 19.16 -32.70 19.12
N ILE A 366 20.18 -31.96 18.63
CA ILE A 366 21.59 -32.28 18.87
C ILE A 366 21.91 -32.47 20.36
N PHE A 367 21.23 -31.75 21.25
CA PHE A 367 21.47 -31.82 22.69
C PHE A 367 20.86 -33.06 23.37
N ALA A 368 19.91 -33.74 22.72
CA ALA A 368 19.23 -34.93 23.25
C ALA A 368 18.89 -35.96 22.15
N TRP A 369 19.83 -36.19 21.23
CA TRP A 369 19.62 -37.07 20.07
C TRP A 369 19.32 -38.53 20.45
N ASN A 370 19.88 -38.99 21.56
CA ASN A 370 19.67 -40.35 22.09
C ASN A 370 18.53 -40.40 23.13
N GLY A 371 17.69 -39.37 23.17
CA GLY A 371 16.67 -39.17 24.21
C GLY A 371 17.22 -38.53 25.49
N LEU A 372 16.31 -38.14 26.37
CA LEU A 372 16.65 -37.61 27.69
C LEU A 372 17.22 -38.70 28.60
N PRO A 373 18.26 -38.42 29.41
CA PRO A 373 18.81 -39.39 30.34
C PRO A 373 17.74 -39.90 31.32
N ALA A 374 17.66 -41.22 31.47
CA ALA A 374 16.80 -41.84 32.47
C ALA A 374 17.31 -41.48 33.87
N ILE A 375 16.40 -41.02 34.72
CA ILE A 375 16.71 -40.81 36.13
C ILE A 375 16.53 -42.17 36.80
N THR A 376 17.54 -42.70 37.48
CA THR A 376 17.44 -44.01 38.16
C THR A 376 17.04 -43.82 39.61
N ASN A 377 16.04 -44.57 40.09
CA ASN A 377 15.79 -44.74 41.52
C ASN A 377 16.91 -45.64 42.06
N GLN A 378 17.97 -45.05 42.59
CA GLN A 378 18.82 -45.82 43.49
C GLN A 378 18.08 -45.93 44.81
N SER A 379 17.50 -47.10 45.07
CA SER A 379 16.97 -47.46 46.37
C SER A 379 18.11 -47.34 47.38
N MET A 380 18.01 -46.39 48.32
CA MET A 380 18.92 -46.31 49.46
C MET A 380 18.84 -47.63 50.23
N GLY A 381 19.86 -48.48 50.09
CA GLY A 381 19.99 -49.68 50.89
C GLY A 381 20.20 -49.27 52.35
N MET A 382 19.38 -49.81 53.26
CA MET A 382 19.40 -49.50 54.70
C MET A 382 20.71 -49.92 55.42
N GLU A 383 21.71 -50.45 54.72
CA GLU A 383 23.00 -50.94 55.24
C GLU A 383 24.24 -50.24 54.64
N GLN A 384 24.13 -48.98 54.20
CA GLN A 384 25.27 -48.24 53.63
C GLN A 384 25.94 -47.30 54.65
N ASN A 385 27.29 -47.25 54.59
CA ASN A 385 28.10 -46.29 55.34
C ASN A 385 27.67 -44.83 55.05
N ILE A 386 27.69 -43.95 56.07
CA ILE A 386 27.31 -42.52 55.96
C ILE A 386 28.07 -41.81 54.84
N VAL A 387 29.35 -42.12 54.65
CA VAL A 387 30.18 -41.56 53.56
C VAL A 387 29.65 -41.98 52.19
N GLN A 388 29.20 -43.23 52.04
CA GLN A 388 28.64 -43.76 50.80
C GLN A 388 27.30 -43.06 50.47
N GLN A 389 26.45 -42.86 51.47
CA GLN A 389 25.20 -42.12 51.32
C GLN A 389 25.43 -40.66 50.88
N LEU A 390 26.44 -39.98 51.42
CA LEU A 390 26.79 -38.62 51.02
C LEU A 390 27.33 -38.54 49.59
N LEU A 391 28.13 -39.52 49.15
CA LEU A 391 28.63 -39.60 47.79
C LEU A 391 27.49 -39.85 46.79
N GLU A 392 26.59 -40.79 47.10
CA GLU A 392 25.42 -41.08 46.26
C GLU A 392 24.46 -39.88 46.19
N ALA A 393 24.24 -39.17 47.30
CA ALA A 393 23.45 -37.95 47.31
C ALA A 393 24.09 -36.83 46.46
N ARG A 394 25.41 -36.66 46.52
CA ARG A 394 26.14 -35.71 45.67
C ARG A 394 25.99 -36.08 44.19
N ASP A 395 26.19 -37.35 43.84
CA ASP A 395 26.12 -37.82 42.46
C ASP A 395 24.70 -37.67 41.89
N PHE A 396 23.68 -37.93 42.71
CA PHE A 396 22.28 -37.64 42.37
C PHE A 396 22.05 -36.15 42.10
N ILE A 397 22.50 -35.24 42.97
CA ILE A 397 22.33 -33.80 42.77
C ILE A 397 23.04 -33.33 41.50
N VAL A 398 24.25 -33.83 41.22
CA VAL A 398 25.00 -33.48 40.01
C VAL A 398 24.28 -34.00 38.76
N GLN A 399 23.77 -35.24 38.79
CA GLN A 399 23.02 -35.81 37.67
C GLN A 399 21.69 -35.08 37.45
N ALA A 400 20.94 -34.82 38.51
CA ALA A 400 19.69 -34.05 38.48
C ALA A 400 19.95 -32.64 37.92
N SER A 401 21.01 -31.96 38.36
CA SER A 401 21.37 -30.63 37.83
C SER A 401 21.62 -30.63 36.33
N LYS A 402 22.38 -31.62 35.83
CA LYS A 402 22.64 -31.79 34.39
C LYS A 402 21.37 -32.06 33.60
N VAL A 403 20.51 -32.95 34.10
CA VAL A 403 19.24 -33.30 33.43
C VAL A 403 18.26 -32.13 33.45
N GLY A 404 18.10 -31.45 34.58
CA GLY A 404 17.21 -30.29 34.72
C GLY A 404 17.63 -29.12 33.84
N SER A 405 18.93 -28.81 33.80
CA SER A 405 19.48 -27.80 32.90
C SER A 405 19.27 -28.17 31.42
N LEU A 406 19.45 -29.45 31.07
CA LEU A 406 19.23 -29.94 29.71
C LEU A 406 17.76 -29.81 29.28
N VAL A 407 16.82 -30.29 30.10
CA VAL A 407 15.38 -30.22 29.79
C VAL A 407 14.92 -28.77 29.65
N SER A 408 15.27 -27.90 30.60
CA SER A 408 14.95 -26.48 30.53
C SER A 408 15.59 -25.80 29.32
N GLY A 409 16.85 -26.14 29.02
CA GLY A 409 17.61 -25.61 27.89
C GLY A 409 17.00 -26.00 26.54
N ILE A 410 16.57 -27.25 26.38
CA ILE A 410 15.89 -27.73 25.16
C ILE A 410 14.61 -26.92 24.91
N VAL A 411 13.73 -26.82 25.92
CA VAL A 411 12.48 -26.06 25.81
C VAL A 411 12.75 -24.60 25.47
N MET A 412 13.70 -23.96 26.16
CA MET A 412 14.01 -22.56 25.92
C MET A 412 14.57 -22.36 24.51
N PHE A 413 15.48 -23.23 24.08
CA PHE A 413 16.09 -23.11 22.76
C PHE A 413 15.10 -23.36 21.62
N GLU A 414 14.21 -24.35 21.78
CA GLU A 414 13.07 -24.60 20.89
C GLU A 414 12.19 -23.35 20.74
N VAL A 415 11.77 -22.77 21.86
CA VAL A 415 10.94 -21.56 21.89
C VAL A 415 11.63 -20.38 21.22
N ILE A 416 12.91 -20.15 21.49
CA ILE A 416 13.67 -19.03 20.90
C ILE A 416 13.79 -19.20 19.38
N LEU A 417 14.09 -20.40 18.90
CA LEU A 417 14.16 -20.67 17.47
C LEU A 417 12.82 -20.46 16.77
N LEU A 418 11.70 -20.82 17.42
CA LEU A 418 10.36 -20.49 16.92
C LEU A 418 10.10 -18.98 16.89
N THR A 419 10.50 -18.22 17.93
CA THR A 419 10.36 -16.75 17.88
C THR A 419 11.20 -16.13 16.75
N LEU A 420 12.38 -16.70 16.46
CA LEU A 420 13.20 -16.28 15.33
C LEU A 420 12.51 -16.56 13.98
N MET A 421 11.87 -17.73 13.83
CA MET A 421 11.05 -18.01 12.64
C MET A 421 9.90 -17.01 12.49
N GLY A 422 9.17 -16.76 13.59
CA GLY A 422 8.05 -15.82 13.60
C GLY A 422 8.46 -14.41 13.18
N ALA A 423 9.60 -13.93 13.67
CA ALA A 423 10.15 -12.62 13.31
C ALA A 423 10.63 -12.56 11.85
N ASN A 424 11.28 -13.61 11.36
CA ASN A 424 11.73 -13.69 9.98
C ASN A 424 10.56 -13.67 8.97
N ASN A 425 9.42 -14.25 9.35
CA ASN A 425 8.25 -14.33 8.48
C ASN A 425 7.51 -12.99 8.35
N SER A 426 7.38 -12.21 9.44
CA SER A 426 6.51 -11.04 9.45
C SER A 426 7.22 -9.69 9.61
N GLY A 427 8.48 -9.66 10.05
CA GLY A 427 9.18 -8.42 10.37
C GLY A 427 9.24 -7.42 9.21
N ARG A 428 9.27 -7.92 7.96
CA ARG A 428 9.28 -7.08 6.74
C ARG A 428 7.98 -7.10 5.93
N GLU A 429 6.99 -7.90 6.34
CA GLU A 429 5.86 -8.29 5.49
C GLU A 429 5.02 -7.10 4.99
N ILE A 430 4.77 -6.08 5.83
CA ILE A 430 3.97 -4.91 5.45
C ILE A 430 4.87 -3.78 4.95
N ALA A 431 6.01 -3.55 5.62
CA ALA A 431 6.93 -2.49 5.27
C ALA A 431 7.53 -2.66 3.86
N ALA A 432 7.77 -3.88 3.40
CA ALA A 432 8.37 -4.16 2.09
C ALA A 432 7.44 -3.84 0.91
N GLU A 433 6.12 -3.92 1.09
CA GLU A 433 5.14 -3.67 0.03
C GLU A 433 4.27 -2.44 0.31
N ARG A 434 4.68 -1.57 1.25
CA ARG A 434 3.93 -0.37 1.68
C ARG A 434 3.44 0.45 0.49
N LEU A 435 4.29 0.69 -0.50
CA LEU A 435 3.94 1.49 -1.67
C LEU A 435 2.80 0.86 -2.48
N ILE A 436 2.77 -0.47 -2.60
CA ILE A 436 1.68 -1.19 -3.27
C ILE A 436 0.41 -1.08 -2.44
N PHE A 437 0.50 -1.29 -1.13
CA PHE A 437 -0.64 -1.23 -0.21
C PHE A 437 -1.30 0.16 -0.20
N GLU A 438 -0.54 1.24 -0.03
CA GLU A 438 -1.11 2.59 0.00
C GLU A 438 -1.75 2.95 -1.35
N LYS A 439 -1.14 2.54 -2.47
CA LYS A 439 -1.73 2.70 -3.80
C LYS A 439 -3.07 1.97 -3.93
N GLU A 440 -3.14 0.70 -3.54
CA GLU A 440 -4.37 -0.10 -3.62
C GLU A 440 -5.46 0.42 -2.66
N LYS A 441 -5.06 0.99 -1.51
CA LYS A 441 -5.95 1.64 -0.55
C LYS A 441 -6.68 2.84 -1.15
N LEU A 442 -6.00 3.66 -1.95
CA LEU A 442 -6.65 4.76 -2.69
C LEU A 442 -7.72 4.26 -3.66
N SER A 443 -7.56 3.03 -4.16
CA SER A 443 -8.48 2.39 -5.08
C SER A 443 -9.53 1.53 -4.38
N GLY A 444 -9.71 1.69 -3.07
CA GLY A 444 -10.80 1.08 -2.31
C GLY A 444 -10.46 -0.25 -1.62
N LEU A 445 -9.17 -0.56 -1.47
CA LEU A 445 -8.74 -1.70 -0.63
C LEU A 445 -8.98 -1.40 0.85
N ASP A 446 -9.67 -2.30 1.55
CA ASP A 446 -9.92 -2.17 2.98
C ASP A 446 -8.69 -2.62 3.82
N PRO A 447 -8.22 -1.81 4.80
CA PRO A 447 -7.10 -2.18 5.66
C PRO A 447 -7.31 -3.46 6.49
N LEU A 448 -8.55 -3.78 6.90
CA LEU A 448 -8.86 -5.04 7.57
C LEU A 448 -8.70 -6.22 6.61
N ALA A 449 -9.19 -6.09 5.36
CA ALA A 449 -9.01 -7.15 4.36
C ALA A 449 -7.53 -7.45 4.13
N TYR A 450 -6.72 -6.40 4.04
CA TYR A 450 -5.28 -6.51 3.92
C TYR A 450 -4.64 -7.26 5.11
N ILE A 451 -4.88 -6.80 6.34
CA ILE A 451 -4.32 -7.45 7.55
C ILE A 451 -4.78 -8.90 7.69
N LEU A 452 -6.07 -9.19 7.46
CA LEU A 452 -6.59 -10.55 7.52
C LEU A 452 -5.94 -11.46 6.48
N SER A 453 -5.70 -10.96 5.25
CA SER A 453 -5.01 -11.74 4.22
C SER A 453 -3.58 -12.12 4.63
N LYS A 454 -2.86 -11.19 5.27
CA LYS A 454 -1.53 -11.43 5.84
C LYS A 454 -1.58 -12.41 7.00
N GLY A 455 -2.56 -12.24 7.90
CA GLY A 455 -2.80 -13.13 9.03
C GLY A 455 -3.06 -14.58 8.59
N ILE A 456 -3.85 -14.81 7.53
CA ILE A 456 -4.11 -16.15 6.99
C ILE A 456 -2.82 -16.78 6.44
N PHE A 457 -2.09 -16.04 5.59
CA PHE A 457 -0.84 -16.55 5.00
C PHE A 457 0.21 -16.88 6.08
N LEU A 458 0.45 -15.95 7.01
CA LEU A 458 1.40 -16.15 8.10
C LEU A 458 0.92 -17.23 9.08
N GLY A 459 -0.37 -17.34 9.32
CA GLY A 459 -0.97 -18.38 10.16
C GLY A 459 -0.69 -19.80 9.65
N VAL A 460 -0.73 -20.02 8.32
CA VAL A 460 -0.35 -21.31 7.72
C VAL A 460 1.12 -21.64 8.00
N LEU A 461 2.03 -20.67 7.87
CA LEU A 461 3.44 -20.86 8.19
C LEU A 461 3.65 -21.14 9.68
N VAL A 462 2.98 -20.38 10.56
CA VAL A 462 3.04 -20.55 12.01
C VAL A 462 2.61 -21.97 12.42
N VAL A 463 1.48 -22.45 11.90
CA VAL A 463 1.00 -23.82 12.16
C VAL A 463 2.01 -24.85 11.68
N ALA A 464 2.48 -24.74 10.44
CA ALA A 464 3.42 -25.70 9.88
C ALA A 464 4.74 -25.76 10.67
N GLN A 465 5.29 -24.60 11.04
CA GLN A 465 6.55 -24.48 11.79
C GLN A 465 6.41 -25.01 13.22
N SER A 466 5.37 -24.60 13.94
CA SER A 466 5.18 -24.99 15.35
C SER A 466 4.83 -26.47 15.49
N VAL A 467 3.98 -27.00 14.61
CA VAL A 467 3.62 -28.43 14.62
C VAL A 467 4.84 -29.29 14.27
N TRP A 468 5.57 -28.94 13.21
CA TRP A 468 6.76 -29.70 12.82
C TRP A 468 7.83 -29.67 13.90
N MET A 469 8.11 -28.50 14.49
CA MET A 469 9.07 -28.35 15.59
C MET A 469 8.71 -29.27 16.76
N GLY A 470 7.50 -29.14 17.29
CA GLY A 470 7.09 -29.89 18.48
C GLY A 470 7.02 -31.40 18.25
N LEU A 471 6.52 -31.84 17.08
CA LEU A 471 6.54 -33.28 16.74
C LEU A 471 7.97 -33.80 16.60
N PHE A 472 8.85 -33.07 15.93
CA PHE A 472 10.24 -33.49 15.74
C PHE A 472 10.97 -33.62 17.08
N VAL A 473 10.88 -32.60 17.94
CA VAL A 473 11.52 -32.62 19.27
C VAL A 473 10.91 -33.71 20.14
N SER A 474 9.59 -33.85 20.17
CA SER A 474 8.92 -34.89 20.95
C SER A 474 9.36 -36.30 20.53
N PHE A 475 9.39 -36.60 19.22
CA PHE A 475 9.77 -37.93 18.74
C PHE A 475 11.28 -38.20 18.83
N VAL A 476 12.13 -37.27 18.40
CA VAL A 476 13.59 -37.49 18.33
C VAL A 476 14.21 -37.44 19.72
N CYS A 477 13.81 -36.48 20.56
CA CYS A 477 14.33 -36.37 21.93
C CYS A 477 13.56 -37.20 22.94
N SER A 478 12.49 -37.90 22.53
CA SER A 478 11.57 -38.61 23.43
C SER A 478 11.11 -37.69 24.57
N PHE A 479 10.75 -36.45 24.22
CA PHE A 479 10.48 -35.41 25.20
C PHE A 479 9.15 -35.69 25.95
N PRO A 480 9.14 -35.71 27.29
CA PRO A 480 7.98 -36.10 28.09
C PRO A 480 6.92 -34.99 28.18
N GLY A 481 5.74 -35.33 28.69
CA GLY A 481 4.63 -34.40 28.92
C GLY A 481 3.50 -34.54 27.90
N ASP A 482 2.49 -33.69 28.03
CA ASP A 482 1.33 -33.68 27.12
C ASP A 482 1.66 -32.95 25.81
N LEU A 483 1.78 -33.73 24.74
CA LEU A 483 2.12 -33.23 23.40
C LEU A 483 1.14 -32.16 22.91
N LEU A 484 -0.17 -32.32 23.14
CA LEU A 484 -1.16 -31.38 22.62
C LEU A 484 -1.02 -30.00 23.28
N THR A 485 -0.85 -29.96 24.60
CA THR A 485 -0.63 -28.71 25.34
C THR A 485 0.71 -28.08 24.97
N GLN A 486 1.76 -28.88 24.77
CA GLN A 486 3.06 -28.38 24.30
C GLN A 486 2.95 -27.73 22.92
N LEU A 487 2.30 -28.41 21.96
CA LEU A 487 2.04 -27.87 20.63
C LEU A 487 1.26 -26.55 20.68
N LEU A 488 0.29 -26.43 21.60
CA LEU A 488 -0.46 -25.18 21.77
C LEU A 488 0.44 -24.02 22.23
N PHE A 489 1.37 -24.25 23.17
CA PHE A 489 2.33 -23.23 23.60
C PHE A 489 3.32 -22.83 22.49
N LEU A 490 3.78 -23.81 21.70
CA LEU A 490 4.66 -23.57 20.55
C LEU A 490 3.94 -22.82 19.42
N LEU A 491 2.66 -23.12 19.20
CA LEU A 491 1.82 -22.39 18.24
C LEU A 491 1.62 -20.94 18.70
N LEU A 492 1.22 -20.74 19.96
CA LEU A 492 0.91 -19.41 20.49
C LEU A 492 2.13 -18.51 20.58
N VAL A 493 3.30 -19.03 20.95
CA VAL A 493 4.52 -18.21 21.01
C VAL A 493 5.00 -17.77 19.63
N ASN A 494 4.90 -18.66 18.63
CA ASN A 494 5.22 -18.32 17.26
C ASN A 494 4.21 -17.31 16.70
N ALA A 495 2.91 -17.53 16.92
CA ALA A 495 1.85 -16.59 16.55
C ALA A 495 2.03 -15.21 17.21
N ALA A 496 2.35 -15.17 18.50
CA ALA A 496 2.57 -13.94 19.26
C ALA A 496 3.77 -13.16 18.71
N MET A 497 4.87 -13.84 18.43
CA MET A 497 6.03 -13.18 17.85
C MET A 497 5.75 -12.69 16.43
N THR A 498 5.07 -13.50 15.61
CA THR A 498 4.65 -13.12 14.27
C THR A 498 3.72 -11.91 14.28
N SER A 499 2.74 -11.83 15.18
CA SER A 499 1.81 -10.68 15.24
C SER A 499 2.51 -9.40 15.72
N VAL A 500 3.41 -9.49 16.71
CA VAL A 500 4.18 -8.33 17.20
C VAL A 500 5.13 -7.81 16.13
N CYS A 501 5.84 -8.70 15.41
CA CYS A 501 6.68 -8.29 14.29
C CYS A 501 5.87 -7.73 13.11
N LEU A 502 4.67 -8.24 12.85
CA LEU A 502 3.76 -7.67 11.87
C LEU A 502 3.34 -6.24 12.26
N ALA A 503 3.08 -6.02 13.55
CA ALA A 503 2.77 -4.70 14.10
C ALA A 503 3.95 -3.73 13.90
N ILE A 504 5.18 -4.16 14.20
CA ILE A 504 6.39 -3.37 13.93
C ILE A 504 6.50 -3.04 12.44
N SER A 505 6.28 -4.02 11.56
CA SER A 505 6.28 -3.83 10.11
C SER A 505 5.25 -2.79 9.64
N ALA A 506 4.06 -2.78 10.24
CA ALA A 506 3.01 -1.81 9.95
C ALA A 506 3.32 -0.39 10.48
N TRP A 507 4.27 -0.22 11.39
CA TRP A 507 4.59 1.09 12.00
C TRP A 507 5.91 1.70 11.55
N MET A 508 6.83 0.90 11.01
CA MET A 508 8.11 1.41 10.52
C MET A 508 7.97 2.05 9.13
N GLY A 509 8.86 3.01 8.83
CA GLY A 509 8.88 3.71 7.54
C GLY A 509 9.54 2.91 6.42
N SER A 510 10.45 1.98 6.77
CA SER A 510 11.14 1.12 5.79
C SER A 510 11.21 -0.33 6.25
N ALA A 511 11.41 -1.23 5.28
CA ALA A 511 11.55 -2.66 5.55
C ALA A 511 12.83 -2.98 6.33
N GLU A 512 13.90 -2.22 6.13
CA GLU A 512 15.17 -2.36 6.84
C GLU A 512 14.99 -2.01 8.33
N GLN A 513 14.33 -0.89 8.62
CA GLN A 513 14.02 -0.49 10.00
C GLN A 513 13.18 -1.55 10.71
N ALA A 514 12.12 -2.04 10.04
CA ALA A 514 11.25 -3.07 10.58
C ALA A 514 12.00 -4.38 10.88
N SER A 515 12.91 -4.78 9.98
CA SER A 515 13.75 -5.96 10.16
C SER A 515 14.70 -5.80 11.35
N LEU A 516 15.37 -4.66 11.48
CA LEU A 516 16.33 -4.41 12.57
C LEU A 516 15.64 -4.46 13.94
N VAL A 517 14.49 -3.81 14.08
CA VAL A 517 13.71 -3.81 15.33
C VAL A 517 13.24 -5.24 15.67
N SER A 518 12.78 -5.99 14.67
CA SER A 518 12.37 -7.40 14.85
C SER A 518 13.53 -8.28 15.32
N ILE A 519 14.74 -8.10 14.77
CA ILE A 519 15.94 -8.82 15.19
C ILE A 519 16.32 -8.48 16.64
N TYR A 520 16.27 -7.21 17.03
CA TYR A 520 16.52 -6.83 18.43
C TYR A 520 15.49 -7.43 19.38
N LEU A 521 14.21 -7.44 19.00
CA LEU A 521 13.16 -8.04 19.81
C LEU A 521 13.41 -9.54 20.08
N VAL A 522 13.85 -10.30 19.06
CA VAL A 522 14.26 -11.71 19.23
C VAL A 522 15.49 -11.82 20.13
N GLY A 523 16.49 -10.97 19.91
CA GLY A 523 17.73 -10.96 20.70
C GLY A 523 17.49 -10.76 22.20
N PHE A 524 16.44 -10.04 22.58
CA PHE A 524 16.05 -9.84 23.98
C PHE A 524 15.20 -10.96 24.58
N GLN A 525 14.63 -11.86 23.78
CA GLN A 525 13.78 -12.94 24.29
C GLN A 525 14.53 -13.86 25.26
N LEU A 526 15.75 -14.28 24.90
CA LEU A 526 16.53 -15.22 25.72
C LEU A 526 17.04 -14.56 27.03
N PRO A 527 17.75 -13.41 27.00
CA PRO A 527 18.29 -12.81 28.22
C PRO A 527 17.20 -12.34 29.20
N LEU A 528 16.09 -11.81 28.67
CA LEU A 528 15.00 -11.28 29.50
C LEU A 528 13.95 -12.32 29.89
N SER A 529 14.07 -13.56 29.40
CA SER A 529 13.18 -14.65 29.82
C SER A 529 13.37 -15.05 31.28
N GLY A 530 14.58 -14.86 31.83
CA GLY A 530 14.95 -15.38 33.14
C GLY A 530 15.37 -16.85 33.16
N ALA A 531 15.33 -17.56 32.02
CA ALA A 531 15.65 -19.01 31.99
C ALA A 531 17.16 -19.30 32.00
N VAL A 532 17.97 -18.42 31.39
CA VAL A 532 19.44 -18.56 31.37
C VAL A 532 20.10 -17.70 32.45
N LEU A 533 19.62 -16.47 32.62
CA LEU A 533 20.14 -15.50 33.59
C LEU A 533 19.01 -15.13 34.55
N ALA A 534 19.20 -15.35 35.85
CA ALA A 534 18.23 -14.93 36.85
C ALA A 534 18.13 -13.39 36.87
N LEU A 535 16.93 -12.88 36.63
CA LEU A 535 16.65 -11.44 36.67
C LEU A 535 16.30 -11.00 38.09
N PRO A 536 16.73 -9.80 38.52
CA PRO A 536 16.19 -9.19 39.72
C PRO A 536 14.67 -9.06 39.62
N THR A 537 13.95 -9.27 40.73
CA THR A 537 12.47 -9.31 40.75
C THR A 537 11.82 -8.05 40.15
N TRP A 538 12.42 -6.87 40.36
CA TRP A 538 11.94 -5.62 39.79
C TRP A 538 12.11 -5.55 38.27
N VAL A 539 13.20 -6.10 37.72
CA VAL A 539 13.41 -6.19 36.26
C VAL A 539 12.48 -7.24 35.66
N ALA A 540 12.36 -8.41 36.31
CA ALA A 540 11.49 -9.49 35.87
C ALA A 540 10.03 -9.03 35.77
N SER A 541 9.52 -8.34 36.80
CA SER A 541 8.14 -7.84 36.84
C SER A 541 7.83 -6.83 35.74
N LEU A 542 8.84 -6.06 35.30
CA LEU A 542 8.70 -5.09 34.21
C LEU A 542 8.86 -5.74 32.82
N ALA A 543 9.85 -6.61 32.65
CA ALA A 543 10.24 -7.13 31.35
C ALA A 543 9.42 -8.36 30.93
N GLN A 544 9.24 -9.35 31.82
CA GLN A 544 8.64 -10.65 31.49
C GLN A 544 7.23 -10.57 30.87
N PRO A 545 6.34 -9.63 31.23
CA PRO A 545 5.05 -9.48 30.55
C PRO A 545 5.14 -9.29 29.03
N PHE A 546 6.29 -8.81 28.52
CA PHE A 546 6.54 -8.58 27.09
C PHE A 546 7.41 -9.67 26.44
N ILE A 547 7.89 -10.65 27.22
CA ILE A 547 8.78 -11.72 26.73
C ILE A 547 7.94 -12.98 26.47
N ALA A 548 7.47 -13.14 25.24
CA ALA A 548 6.69 -14.30 24.81
C ALA A 548 7.42 -15.62 25.09
N ALA A 549 8.76 -15.63 24.95
CA ALA A 549 9.56 -16.83 25.22
C ALA A 549 9.45 -17.34 26.66
N TYR A 550 9.35 -16.43 27.65
CA TYR A 550 9.18 -16.81 29.05
C TYR A 550 7.85 -17.53 29.29
N TRP A 551 6.75 -16.98 28.77
CA TRP A 551 5.41 -17.54 28.97
C TRP A 551 5.26 -18.91 28.31
N SER A 552 5.86 -19.10 27.12
CA SER A 552 5.86 -20.40 26.45
C SER A 552 6.72 -21.41 27.19
N TRP A 553 7.96 -21.05 27.54
CA TRP A 553 8.86 -21.93 28.31
C TRP A 553 8.26 -22.35 29.64
N SER A 554 7.72 -21.40 30.42
CA SER A 554 7.06 -21.69 31.69
C SER A 554 5.84 -22.59 31.49
N GLY A 555 5.04 -22.34 30.46
CA GLY A 555 3.86 -23.15 30.13
C GLY A 555 4.21 -24.58 29.74
N ILE A 556 5.27 -24.78 28.94
CA ILE A 556 5.75 -26.10 28.56
C ILE A 556 6.29 -26.85 29.77
N LEU A 557 7.06 -26.21 30.65
CA LEU A 557 7.54 -26.85 31.87
C LEU A 557 6.39 -27.29 32.78
N GLU A 558 5.31 -26.53 32.87
CA GLU A 558 4.12 -26.91 33.63
C GLU A 558 3.46 -28.20 33.13
N THR A 559 3.60 -28.53 31.84
CA THR A 559 3.10 -29.81 31.28
C THR A 559 3.85 -31.03 31.84
N LEU A 560 5.06 -30.81 32.39
CA LEU A 560 5.87 -31.86 32.99
C LEU A 560 5.49 -32.15 34.45
N LYS A 561 4.52 -31.46 35.05
CA LYS A 561 4.18 -31.61 36.49
C LYS A 561 3.87 -33.03 36.94
N ALA A 562 3.35 -33.87 36.04
CA ALA A 562 3.08 -35.28 36.30
C ALA A 562 4.34 -36.16 36.22
N GLU A 563 5.45 -35.61 35.76
CA GLU A 563 6.71 -36.29 35.45
C GLU A 563 7.81 -35.87 36.43
N ARG A 564 8.73 -36.79 36.74
CA ARG A 564 9.86 -36.48 37.65
C ARG A 564 10.79 -35.40 37.12
N TYR A 565 10.81 -35.21 35.80
CA TYR A 565 11.60 -34.16 35.17
C TYR A 565 11.22 -32.76 35.68
N TYR A 566 9.96 -32.51 36.06
CA TYR A 566 9.54 -31.22 36.59
C TYR A 566 10.23 -30.87 37.92
N GLU A 567 10.22 -31.80 38.88
CA GLU A 567 10.87 -31.58 40.18
C GLU A 567 12.37 -31.29 40.01
N ILE A 568 13.02 -32.05 39.12
CA ILE A 568 14.45 -31.88 38.83
C ILE A 568 14.73 -30.53 38.16
N VAL A 569 13.88 -30.09 37.23
CA VAL A 569 14.01 -28.76 36.61
C VAL A 569 13.83 -27.66 37.66
N GLN A 570 12.84 -27.77 38.55
CA GLN A 570 12.58 -26.81 39.64
C GLN A 570 13.76 -26.70 40.62
N MET A 571 14.57 -27.74 40.79
CA MET A 571 15.80 -27.67 41.61
C MET A 571 16.91 -26.83 40.98
N VAL A 572 16.87 -26.60 39.66
CA VAL A 572 17.94 -25.92 38.90
C VAL A 572 17.54 -24.51 38.51
N ILE A 573 16.28 -24.30 38.13
CA ILE A 573 15.81 -22.99 37.72
C ILE A 573 15.72 -22.05 38.93
N GLN A 574 16.18 -20.82 38.74
CA GLN A 574 16.10 -19.76 39.76
C GLN A 574 14.90 -18.83 39.55
N THR A 575 14.13 -19.07 38.48
CA THR A 575 13.00 -18.25 38.06
C THR A 575 11.71 -19.02 38.33
N SER A 576 10.73 -18.37 38.96
CA SER A 576 9.43 -18.96 39.25
C SER A 576 8.67 -19.29 37.96
N THR A 577 8.06 -20.46 37.87
CA THR A 577 7.11 -20.78 36.80
C THR A 577 5.73 -20.23 37.11
N ALA A 578 5.05 -19.73 36.08
CA ALA A 578 3.66 -19.29 36.12
C ALA A 578 2.70 -20.44 35.77
N PRO A 579 1.45 -20.42 36.27
CA PRO A 579 0.44 -21.42 35.92
C PRO A 579 0.16 -21.45 34.43
N ALA A 580 -0.01 -22.65 33.85
CA ALA A 580 -0.24 -22.84 32.42
C ALA A 580 -1.38 -21.98 31.84
N ALA A 581 -2.50 -21.84 32.56
CA ALA A 581 -3.63 -21.02 32.12
C ALA A 581 -3.26 -19.54 31.96
N LEU A 582 -2.46 -18.98 32.87
CA LEU A 582 -1.99 -17.59 32.77
C LEU A 582 -1.07 -17.41 31.56
N CYS A 583 -0.15 -18.36 31.34
CA CYS A 583 0.73 -18.36 30.18
C CYS A 583 -0.04 -18.33 28.85
N LEU A 584 -1.08 -19.15 28.73
CA LEU A 584 -1.94 -19.18 27.53
C LEU A 584 -2.62 -17.83 27.30
N TRP A 585 -3.20 -17.23 28.34
CA TRP A 585 -3.86 -15.93 28.24
C TRP A 585 -2.90 -14.82 27.83
N VAL A 586 -1.70 -14.78 28.39
CA VAL A 586 -0.70 -13.75 28.05
C VAL A 586 -0.23 -13.90 26.61
N LEU A 587 0.10 -15.10 26.15
CA LEU A 587 0.49 -15.32 24.75
C LEU A 587 -0.65 -14.98 23.78
N PHE A 588 -1.89 -15.38 24.10
CA PHE A 588 -3.04 -15.00 23.30
C PHE A 588 -3.25 -13.48 23.25
N SER A 589 -3.02 -12.78 24.37
CA SER A 589 -3.08 -11.31 24.42
C SER A 589 -2.04 -10.65 23.51
N HIS A 590 -0.82 -11.19 23.45
CA HIS A 590 0.21 -10.71 22.52
C HIS A 590 -0.23 -10.88 21.07
N VAL A 591 -0.88 -11.99 20.73
CA VAL A 591 -1.47 -12.22 19.39
C VAL A 591 -2.48 -11.13 19.06
N VAL A 592 -3.49 -10.95 19.92
CA VAL A 592 -4.59 -10.00 19.70
C VAL A 592 -4.09 -8.56 19.63
N ILE A 593 -3.24 -8.15 20.59
CA ILE A 593 -2.67 -6.81 20.63
C ILE A 593 -1.80 -6.56 19.40
N GLY A 594 -0.96 -7.52 19.01
CA GLY A 594 -0.12 -7.40 17.81
C GLY A 594 -0.95 -7.17 16.54
N ILE A 595 -2.01 -7.96 16.33
CA ILE A 595 -2.91 -7.80 15.19
C ILE A 595 -3.62 -6.44 15.22
N PHE A 596 -4.12 -6.01 16.38
CA PHE A 596 -4.78 -4.72 16.54
C PHE A 596 -3.84 -3.54 16.26
N VAL A 597 -2.60 -3.58 16.78
CA VAL A 597 -1.60 -2.54 16.53
C VAL A 597 -1.17 -2.53 15.06
N ALA A 598 -1.07 -3.71 14.42
CA ALA A 598 -0.81 -3.80 12.98
C ALA A 598 -1.92 -3.15 12.15
N TRP A 599 -3.18 -3.37 12.52
CA TRP A 599 -4.33 -2.71 11.89
C TRP A 599 -4.30 -1.18 12.05
N LEU A 600 -4.02 -0.67 13.26
CA LEU A 600 -3.84 0.77 13.49
C LEU A 600 -2.72 1.36 12.61
N GLY A 601 -1.64 0.61 12.40
CA GLY A 601 -0.52 1.02 11.54
C GLY A 601 -0.88 1.07 10.05
N CYS A 602 -1.82 0.24 9.59
CA CYS A 602 -2.31 0.25 8.21
C CYS A 602 -3.44 1.27 7.97
N HIS A 603 -4.17 1.62 9.02
CA HIS A 603 -5.24 2.62 8.93
C HIS A 603 -4.68 4.03 8.66
N ARG A 604 -3.53 4.37 9.26
CA ARG A 604 -2.83 5.64 9.00
C ARG A 604 -2.24 5.65 7.58
N SER A 605 -2.67 6.59 6.74
CA SER A 605 -2.04 6.84 5.42
C SER A 605 -0.64 7.42 5.62
N ARG A 606 0.32 6.98 4.80
CA ARG A 606 1.71 7.46 4.83
C ARG A 606 2.27 7.77 3.44
N MET A 607 1.44 8.24 2.51
CA MET A 607 1.92 8.73 1.22
C MET A 607 2.61 10.11 1.34
N ALA A 608 3.67 10.18 2.13
CA ALA A 608 4.56 11.33 2.18
C ALA A 608 5.51 11.28 0.98
#